data_AF-A0A840X1B6-F1
#
_entry.id   AF-A0A840X1B6-F1
#
_cell.length_a   1.000
_cell.length_b   1.000
_cell.length_c   1.000
_cell.angle_alpha   90.00
_cell.angle_beta   90.00
_cell.angle_gamma   90.00
#
_symmetry.space_group_name_H-M   'P 1'
#
loop_
_entity.id
_entity.type
_entity.pdbx_description
1 polymer ?
#
loop_
_entity_poly.entity_id
_entity_poly.type
_entity_poly.pdbx_seq_one_letter_code
_entity_poly.pdbx_strand_id
1 'polypeptide(L)'
;MRPCKTLQLKPIYLVHWTVAALFVGMLLALASTEVPTGEHHGPTHIHVHATQEVDPDSPPEVTLAVSEDALSGWNVIVSTRSLVFAPEMINEDNVQQHGHAHLDVHDPKIARLYGPAFHIADLPEGRNSKSVSLNANDHSDLVLSGQPIA
;
A
#
# COMPACT_ATOMS: atom_id res chain seq x y z
N MET A 1 34.60 0.20 -73.14
CA MET A 1 34.95 -0.10 -71.73
C MET A 1 34.45 1.04 -70.86
N ARG A 2 33.46 0.80 -69.97
CA ARG A 2 32.93 1.84 -69.07
C ARG A 2 33.68 1.76 -67.72
N PRO A 3 34.06 2.88 -67.10
CA PRO A 3 34.78 2.85 -65.83
C PRO A 3 33.83 2.43 -64.69
N CYS A 4 34.29 1.49 -63.86
CA CYS A 4 33.65 1.08 -62.62
C CYS A 4 33.78 2.24 -61.61
N LYS A 5 32.65 2.82 -61.19
CA LYS A 5 32.64 3.86 -60.15
C LYS A 5 32.78 3.18 -58.79
N THR A 6 33.90 3.39 -58.11
CA THR A 6 34.11 2.98 -56.72
C THR A 6 33.20 3.80 -55.81
N LEU A 7 32.31 3.13 -55.07
CA LEU A 7 31.39 3.77 -54.14
C LEU A 7 32.18 4.25 -52.91
N GLN A 8 32.46 5.55 -52.83
CA GLN A 8 33.14 6.16 -51.69
C GLN A 8 32.13 6.39 -50.56
N LEU A 9 32.17 5.54 -49.53
CA LEU A 9 31.30 5.64 -48.35
C LEU A 9 31.76 6.82 -47.49
N LYS A 10 30.98 7.90 -47.48
CA LYS A 10 31.27 9.10 -46.67
C LYS A 10 31.07 8.82 -45.17
N PRO A 11 31.92 9.33 -44.27
CA PRO A 11 31.87 9.05 -42.83
C PRO A 11 30.56 9.51 -42.16
N ILE A 12 29.81 10.42 -42.79
CA ILE A 12 28.48 10.85 -42.31
C ILE A 12 27.46 9.69 -42.30
N TYR A 13 27.61 8.71 -43.19
CA TYR A 13 26.76 7.53 -43.23
C TYR A 13 27.01 6.57 -42.04
N LEU A 14 28.17 6.64 -41.39
CA LEU A 14 28.49 5.82 -40.22
C LEU A 14 27.74 6.30 -38.96
N VAL A 15 27.54 7.62 -38.84
CA VAL A 15 26.83 8.25 -37.71
C VAL A 15 25.32 8.04 -37.82
N HIS A 16 24.77 8.01 -39.04
CA HIS A 16 23.35 7.73 -39.24
C HIS A 16 22.97 6.28 -38.90
N TRP A 17 23.89 5.33 -39.06
CA TRP A 17 23.63 3.93 -38.70
C TRP A 17 23.63 3.67 -37.19
N THR A 18 24.39 4.43 -36.39
CA THR A 18 24.36 4.30 -34.92
C THR A 18 23.14 4.94 -34.29
N VAL A 19 22.67 6.09 -34.81
CA VAL A 19 21.42 6.73 -34.35
C VAL A 19 20.18 5.92 -34.75
N ALA A 20 20.17 5.34 -35.96
CA ALA A 20 19.07 4.47 -36.40
C ALA A 20 18.96 3.18 -35.58
N ALA A 21 20.09 2.59 -35.16
CA ALA A 21 20.09 1.40 -34.30
C ALA A 21 19.55 1.67 -32.89
N LEU A 22 19.80 2.87 -32.34
CA LEU A 22 19.28 3.28 -31.03
C LEU A 22 17.76 3.53 -31.05
N PHE A 23 17.21 4.05 -32.16
CA PHE A 23 15.76 4.25 -32.30
C PHE A 23 14.98 2.93 -32.53
N VAL A 24 15.55 1.95 -33.22
CA VAL A 24 14.92 0.62 -33.38
C VAL A 24 14.90 -0.16 -32.05
N GLY A 25 15.96 -0.05 -31.24
CA GLY A 25 15.99 -0.66 -29.89
C GLY A 25 14.97 -0.06 -28.93
N MET A 26 14.75 1.26 -28.98
CA MET A 26 13.78 1.95 -28.10
C MET A 26 12.31 1.68 -28.50
N LEU A 27 12.04 1.39 -29.79
CA LEU A 27 10.70 0.97 -30.25
C LEU A 27 10.39 -0.50 -29.94
N LEU A 28 11.39 -1.38 -29.86
CA LEU A 28 11.19 -2.79 -29.48
C LEU A 28 11.05 -2.99 -27.95
N ALA A 29 11.53 -2.06 -27.13
CA ALA A 29 11.35 -2.11 -25.67
C ALA A 29 9.95 -1.69 -25.20
N LEU A 30 9.14 -1.04 -26.05
CA LEU A 30 7.77 -0.63 -25.76
C LEU A 30 6.70 -1.66 -26.18
N ALA A 31 7.09 -2.72 -26.89
CA ALA A 31 6.17 -3.78 -27.34
C ALA A 31 6.19 -5.03 -26.44
N SER A 32 7.01 -5.04 -25.38
CA SER A 32 7.14 -6.18 -24.46
C SER A 32 6.88 -5.75 -23.02
N THR A 33 5.69 -5.21 -22.76
CA THR A 33 5.06 -5.39 -21.46
C THR A 33 4.11 -6.57 -21.59
N GLU A 34 4.64 -7.79 -21.46
CA GLU A 34 3.80 -8.89 -21.01
C GLU A 34 3.35 -8.50 -19.61
N VAL A 35 2.11 -8.01 -19.49
CA VAL A 35 1.44 -7.91 -18.20
C VAL A 35 1.29 -9.35 -17.74
N PRO A 36 1.97 -9.80 -16.67
CA PRO A 36 1.67 -11.09 -16.12
C PRO A 36 0.27 -10.94 -15.51
N THR A 37 -0.76 -11.44 -16.21
CA THR A 37 -2.02 -11.82 -15.58
C THR A 37 -1.73 -13.06 -14.75
N GLY A 38 -0.91 -12.89 -13.71
CA GLY A 38 -0.93 -13.75 -12.56
C GLY A 38 -2.24 -13.45 -11.87
N GLU A 39 -3.29 -14.18 -12.24
CA GLU A 39 -4.36 -14.43 -11.30
C GLU A 39 -3.71 -15.10 -10.08
N HIS A 40 -3.33 -14.28 -9.11
CA HIS A 40 -3.02 -14.73 -7.76
C HIS A 40 -4.35 -15.15 -7.10
N HIS A 41 -4.97 -16.20 -7.62
CA HIS A 41 -5.79 -17.09 -6.80
C HIS A 41 -4.82 -17.91 -5.95
N GLY A 42 -4.11 -17.21 -5.05
CA GLY A 42 -3.58 -17.86 -3.86
C GLY A 42 -4.76 -18.50 -3.14
N PRO A 43 -4.57 -19.66 -2.47
CA PRO A 43 -5.60 -20.17 -1.58
C PRO A 43 -6.02 -19.01 -0.67
N THR A 44 -7.31 -18.81 -0.46
CA THR A 44 -7.83 -17.89 0.55
C THR A 44 -7.20 -18.30 1.87
N HIS A 45 -6.06 -17.71 2.21
CA HIS A 45 -5.43 -17.91 3.49
C HIS A 45 -6.41 -17.26 4.45
N ILE A 46 -7.16 -18.09 5.17
CA ILE A 46 -7.82 -17.63 6.37
C ILE A 46 -6.66 -17.23 7.29
N HIS A 47 -6.31 -15.95 7.27
CA HIS A 47 -5.36 -15.37 8.20
C HIS A 47 -6.07 -15.36 9.55
N VAL A 48 -5.91 -16.45 10.29
CA VAL A 48 -6.33 -16.49 11.68
C VAL A 48 -5.31 -15.62 12.43
N HIS A 49 -5.66 -14.35 12.61
CA HIS A 49 -4.93 -13.48 13.51
C HIS A 49 -5.16 -13.94 14.95
N ALA A 50 -4.13 -13.84 15.79
CA ALA A 50 -4.33 -14.00 17.23
C ALA A 50 -5.35 -12.96 17.71
N THR A 51 -6.15 -13.32 18.70
CA THR A 51 -7.18 -12.43 19.25
C THR A 51 -6.91 -12.16 20.72
N GLN A 52 -7.24 -10.95 21.16
CA GLN A 52 -7.15 -10.51 22.54
C GLN A 52 -8.52 -10.00 22.97
N GLU A 53 -9.14 -10.72 23.90
CA GLU A 53 -10.41 -10.28 24.50
C GLU A 53 -10.17 -9.03 25.35
N VAL A 54 -11.04 -8.03 25.17
CA VAL A 54 -11.04 -6.80 25.95
C VAL A 54 -11.87 -6.95 27.22
N ASP A 55 -11.64 -6.06 28.18
CA ASP A 55 -12.54 -5.89 29.33
C ASP A 55 -13.97 -5.52 28.87
N PRO A 56 -14.99 -6.37 29.11
CA PRO A 56 -16.35 -6.12 28.67
C PRO A 56 -17.03 -4.96 29.42
N ASP A 57 -16.52 -4.54 30.58
CA ASP A 57 -17.07 -3.42 31.34
C ASP A 57 -16.62 -2.06 30.78
N SER A 58 -15.55 -2.05 29.97
CA SER A 58 -15.04 -0.86 29.30
C SER A 58 -14.48 -1.19 27.91
N PRO A 59 -15.33 -1.64 26.97
CA PRO A 59 -14.87 -2.03 25.64
C PRO A 59 -14.33 -0.81 24.89
N PRO A 60 -13.20 -0.96 24.17
CA PRO A 60 -12.74 0.05 23.23
C PRO A 60 -13.79 0.35 22.15
N GLU A 61 -13.89 1.61 21.77
CA GLU A 61 -14.65 2.03 20.59
C GLU A 61 -13.70 2.76 19.64
N VAL A 62 -13.96 2.69 18.33
CA VAL A 62 -13.18 3.38 17.31
C VAL A 62 -14.10 4.02 16.28
N THR A 63 -13.71 5.19 15.79
CA THR A 63 -14.34 5.87 14.65
C THR A 63 -13.29 6.41 13.71
N LEU A 64 -13.61 6.39 12.42
CA LEU A 64 -12.73 6.83 11.33
C LEU A 64 -13.35 8.01 10.60
N ALA A 65 -12.65 9.15 10.58
CA ALA A 65 -12.98 10.29 9.74
C ALA A 65 -11.90 10.47 8.67
N VAL A 66 -12.33 10.69 7.42
CA VAL A 66 -11.42 10.91 6.28
C VAL A 66 -11.89 12.14 5.52
N SER A 67 -10.98 13.08 5.28
CA SER A 67 -11.25 14.32 4.54
C SER A 67 -10.09 14.65 3.63
N GLU A 68 -10.36 15.34 2.52
CA GLU A 68 -9.28 15.85 1.65
C GLU A 68 -8.36 16.79 2.43
N ASP A 69 -7.06 16.65 2.21
CA ASP A 69 -6.08 17.60 2.71
C ASP A 69 -6.05 18.86 1.82
N ALA A 70 -5.81 20.02 2.41
CA ALA A 70 -5.88 21.29 1.70
C ALA A 70 -4.79 21.46 0.62
N LEU A 71 -3.65 20.77 0.77
CA LEU A 71 -2.57 20.79 -0.21
C LEU A 71 -2.66 19.60 -1.16
N SER A 72 -2.67 18.38 -0.63
CA SER A 72 -2.69 17.16 -1.43
C SER A 72 -2.99 15.94 -0.58
N GLY A 73 -3.74 14.98 -1.11
CA GLY A 73 -4.02 13.72 -0.41
C GLY A 73 -5.19 13.82 0.56
N TRP A 74 -5.17 13.00 1.61
CA TRP A 74 -6.27 12.85 2.55
C TRP A 74 -5.77 12.80 3.99
N ASN A 75 -6.46 13.50 4.87
CA ASN A 75 -6.26 13.40 6.30
C ASN A 75 -7.22 12.37 6.89
N VAL A 76 -6.64 11.44 7.63
CA VAL A 76 -7.33 10.41 8.40
C VAL A 76 -7.24 10.77 9.87
N ILE A 77 -8.38 10.82 10.55
CA ILE A 77 -8.48 10.99 11.99
C ILE A 77 -9.20 9.78 12.57
N VAL A 78 -8.50 9.05 13.43
CA VAL A 78 -9.02 7.94 14.23
C VAL A 78 -9.28 8.45 15.64
N SER A 79 -10.53 8.35 16.08
CA SER A 79 -10.91 8.66 17.45
C SER A 79 -11.25 7.38 18.17
N THR A 80 -10.66 7.18 19.35
CA THR A 80 -10.90 6.02 20.20
C THR A 80 -11.55 6.41 21.51
N ARG A 81 -12.30 5.49 22.10
CA ARG A 81 -12.75 5.53 23.50
C ARG A 81 -12.26 4.29 24.20
N SER A 82 -11.87 4.41 25.47
CA SER A 82 -11.36 3.29 26.28
C SER A 82 -10.20 2.53 25.63
N LEU A 83 -9.40 3.23 24.81
CA LEU A 83 -8.14 2.76 24.27
C LEU A 83 -7.10 3.88 24.36
N VAL A 84 -5.93 3.54 24.88
CA VAL A 84 -4.73 4.38 24.88
C VAL A 84 -3.78 3.87 23.81
N PHE A 85 -3.40 4.75 22.88
CA PHE A 85 -2.30 4.45 21.96
C PHE A 85 -0.99 4.37 22.76
N ALA A 86 -0.30 3.23 22.67
CA ALA A 86 0.92 2.97 23.45
C ALA A 86 2.07 2.47 22.56
N PRO A 87 2.60 3.30 21.64
CA PRO A 87 3.71 2.92 20.75
C PRO A 87 4.95 2.41 21.47
N GLU A 88 5.22 2.91 22.66
CA GLU A 88 6.36 2.56 23.49
C GLU A 88 6.32 1.12 24.01
N MET A 89 5.17 0.45 23.91
CA MET A 89 4.95 -0.93 24.37
C MET A 89 4.72 -1.91 23.21
N ILE A 90 5.01 -1.53 21.96
CA ILE A 90 4.81 -2.41 20.79
C ILE A 90 5.74 -3.63 20.86
N ASN A 91 5.19 -4.81 20.56
CA ASN A 91 5.82 -6.14 20.71
C ASN A 91 6.11 -6.58 22.15
N GLU A 92 5.63 -5.85 23.16
CA GLU A 92 5.68 -6.26 24.55
C GLU A 92 4.39 -6.99 24.94
N ASP A 93 4.31 -7.44 26.19
CA ASP A 93 3.11 -8.06 26.75
C ASP A 93 1.89 -7.12 26.66
N ASN A 94 0.73 -7.69 26.35
CA ASN A 94 -0.50 -6.93 26.20
C ASN A 94 -0.98 -6.32 27.53
N VAL A 95 -1.27 -5.02 27.49
CA VAL A 95 -1.93 -4.30 28.58
C VAL A 95 -3.36 -3.99 28.16
N GLN A 96 -4.33 -4.28 29.03
CA GLN A 96 -5.74 -3.99 28.77
C GLN A 96 -5.94 -2.52 28.39
N GLN A 97 -6.81 -2.28 27.41
CA GLN A 97 -7.13 -0.94 26.89
C GLN A 97 -5.93 -0.19 26.29
N HIS A 98 -4.80 -0.86 26.04
CA HIS A 98 -3.66 -0.28 25.33
C HIS A 98 -3.46 -0.99 24.00
N GLY A 99 -3.04 -0.25 22.99
CA GLY A 99 -2.87 -0.83 21.68
C GLY A 99 -2.49 0.18 20.60
N HIS A 100 -2.80 -0.21 19.38
CA HIS A 100 -2.67 0.61 18.19
C HIS A 100 -3.80 0.29 17.21
N ALA A 101 -3.92 1.07 16.14
CA ALA A 101 -4.93 0.84 15.12
C ALA A 101 -4.29 0.38 13.81
N HIS A 102 -4.96 -0.48 13.05
CA HIS A 102 -4.59 -0.80 11.67
C HIS A 102 -5.53 -0.05 10.74
N LEU A 103 -4.98 0.56 9.69
CA LEU A 103 -5.73 1.28 8.67
C LEU A 103 -5.64 0.51 7.36
N ASP A 104 -6.80 0.22 6.76
CA ASP A 104 -6.90 -0.47 5.49
C ASP A 104 -7.58 0.41 4.45
N VAL A 105 -7.18 0.24 3.19
CA VAL A 105 -7.85 0.81 2.02
C VAL A 105 -8.09 -0.32 1.04
N HIS A 106 -9.36 -0.60 0.75
CA HIS A 106 -9.79 -1.72 -0.11
C HIS A 106 -9.38 -3.13 0.32
N ASP A 107 -8.73 -3.31 1.47
CA ASP A 107 -8.00 -4.53 1.82
C ASP A 107 -6.88 -4.78 0.76
N PRO A 108 -5.59 -4.62 1.08
CA PRO A 108 -4.97 -4.85 2.38
C PRO A 108 -4.78 -3.61 3.27
N LYS A 109 -4.37 -3.90 4.50
CA LYS A 109 -3.75 -2.95 5.42
C LYS A 109 -2.68 -2.11 4.77
N ILE A 110 -2.80 -0.80 4.93
CA ILE A 110 -1.84 0.19 4.42
C ILE A 110 -0.97 0.79 5.53
N ALA A 111 -1.42 0.81 6.78
CA ALA A 111 -0.67 1.42 7.87
C ALA A 111 -0.99 0.82 9.25
N ARG A 112 -0.02 0.96 10.17
CA ARG A 112 -0.24 0.88 11.62
C ARG A 112 -0.23 2.30 12.16
N LEU A 113 -1.25 2.65 12.92
CA LEU A 113 -1.42 3.96 13.51
C LEU A 113 -1.13 3.87 15.00
N TYR A 114 -0.05 4.53 15.42
CA TYR A 114 0.33 4.68 16.83
C TYR A 114 -0.21 5.95 17.47
N GLY A 115 -1.16 6.59 16.79
CA GLY A 115 -1.77 7.84 17.21
C GLY A 115 -2.98 8.15 16.35
N PRO A 116 -3.65 9.28 16.62
CA PRO A 116 -4.97 9.56 16.08
C PRO A 116 -4.96 10.04 14.62
N ALA A 117 -3.82 10.47 14.07
CA ALA A 117 -3.77 11.11 12.76
C ALA A 117 -2.84 10.36 11.80
N PHE A 118 -3.28 10.25 10.54
CA PHE A 118 -2.49 9.70 9.46
C PHE A 118 -2.76 10.46 8.17
N HIS A 119 -1.76 10.57 7.30
CA HIS A 119 -1.89 11.23 6.01
C HIS A 119 -1.73 10.21 4.89
N ILE A 120 -2.72 10.13 4.01
CA ILE A 120 -2.69 9.29 2.82
C ILE A 120 -2.34 10.20 1.63
N ALA A 121 -1.16 9.98 1.04
CA ALA A 121 -0.69 10.80 -0.08
C ALA A 121 -1.58 10.67 -1.33
N ASP A 122 -2.04 9.45 -1.61
CA ASP A 122 -2.89 9.18 -2.76
C ASP A 122 -3.83 7.99 -2.49
N LEU A 123 -5.01 8.01 -3.11
CA LEU A 123 -5.98 6.93 -3.06
C LEU A 123 -6.26 6.44 -4.48
N PRO A 124 -6.48 5.13 -4.70
CA PRO A 124 -6.92 4.59 -5.98
C PRO A 124 -8.11 5.37 -6.56
N GLU A 125 -8.19 5.46 -7.88
CA GLU A 125 -9.33 6.14 -8.52
C GLU A 125 -10.67 5.49 -8.17
N GLY A 126 -11.71 6.33 -8.01
CA GLY A 126 -13.07 5.88 -7.75
C GLY A 126 -13.39 5.70 -6.26
N ARG A 127 -14.29 4.76 -5.95
CA ARG A 127 -14.82 4.56 -4.60
C ARG A 127 -13.84 3.73 -3.77
N ASN A 128 -13.24 4.37 -2.77
CA ASN A 128 -12.35 3.73 -1.79
C ASN A 128 -13.09 3.33 -0.51
N SER A 129 -13.09 2.04 -0.15
CA SER A 129 -13.45 1.59 1.19
C SER A 129 -12.27 1.80 2.14
N LYS A 130 -12.54 2.30 3.34
CA LYS A 130 -11.52 2.46 4.39
C LYS A 130 -12.08 1.87 5.66
N SER A 131 -11.28 1.08 6.33
CA SER A 131 -11.58 0.49 7.64
C SER A 131 -10.44 0.80 8.59
N VAL A 132 -10.78 0.81 9.86
CA VAL A 132 -9.83 0.83 10.95
C VAL A 132 -10.17 -0.34 11.85
N SER A 133 -9.17 -1.02 12.40
CA SER A 133 -9.37 -2.01 13.47
C SER A 133 -8.46 -1.67 14.63
N LEU A 134 -8.86 -2.07 15.84
CA LEU A 134 -8.03 -1.92 17.03
C LEU A 134 -7.29 -3.23 17.34
N ASN A 135 -6.00 -3.10 17.67
CA ASN A 135 -5.09 -4.20 17.89
C ASN A 135 -4.32 -4.02 19.19
N ALA A 136 -4.04 -5.14 19.87
CA ALA A 136 -3.14 -5.17 20.99
C ALA A 136 -1.68 -4.99 20.52
N ASN A 137 -0.76 -4.76 21.45
CA ASN A 137 0.62 -4.40 21.11
C ASN A 137 1.46 -5.58 20.60
N ASP A 138 1.04 -6.82 20.85
CA ASP A 138 1.55 -8.02 20.19
C ASP A 138 0.99 -8.24 18.77
N HIS A 139 0.15 -7.31 18.29
CA HIS A 139 -0.60 -7.32 17.03
C HIS A 139 -1.83 -8.23 16.97
N SER A 140 -2.26 -8.81 18.08
CA SER A 140 -3.54 -9.52 18.16
C SER A 140 -4.71 -8.56 17.88
N ASP A 141 -5.77 -9.04 17.24
CA ASP A 141 -7.00 -8.27 17.06
C ASP A 141 -7.71 -8.10 18.41
N LEU A 142 -8.07 -6.87 18.77
CA LEU A 142 -8.91 -6.64 19.94
C LEU A 142 -10.34 -7.08 19.61
N VAL A 143 -10.89 -7.94 20.45
CA VAL A 143 -12.23 -8.51 20.27
C VAL A 143 -13.09 -8.32 21.51
N LEU A 144 -14.39 -8.09 21.30
CA LEU A 144 -15.42 -8.14 22.33
C LEU A 144 -16.41 -9.26 21.98
N SER A 145 -16.54 -10.25 22.87
CA SER A 145 -17.31 -11.47 22.64
C SER A 145 -16.92 -12.17 21.33
N GLY A 146 -15.62 -12.19 21.03
CA GLY A 146 -15.08 -12.76 19.80
C GLY A 146 -15.36 -11.97 18.51
N GLN A 147 -15.90 -10.76 18.59
CA GLN A 147 -16.06 -9.86 17.43
C GLN A 147 -14.96 -8.78 17.41
N PRO A 148 -14.26 -8.56 16.28
CA PRO A 148 -13.27 -7.49 16.15
C PRO A 148 -13.87 -6.11 16.41
N ILE A 149 -13.08 -5.23 17.02
CA ILE A 149 -13.43 -3.82 17.22
C ILE A 149 -12.87 -3.02 16.03
N ALA A 150 -13.77 -2.53 15.17
CA ALA A 150 -13.47 -1.85 13.90
C ALA A 150 -14.49 -0.75 13.56
#